data_AF-A0A3M6UM43-F1
#
_entry.id   AF-A0A3M6UM43-F1
#
_cell.length_a   1.000
_cell.length_b   1.000
_cell.length_c   1.000
_cell.angle_alpha   90.00
_cell.angle_beta   90.00
_cell.angle_gamma   90.00
#
_symmetry.space_group_name_H-M   'P 1'
#
loop_
_entity.id
_entity.type
_entity.pdbx_description
1 polymer ?
#
loop_
_entity_poly.entity_id
_entity_poly.type
_entity_poly.pdbx_seq_one_letter_code
_entity_poly.pdbx_strand_id
1 'polypeptide(L)' 'MTRLLPAPDAIIQLVKCGCTKQCASNRCQCCRNGLPCSDLCSCCDEEDEPCQNVFSDVVDDDEECDDE' A
#
# COMPACT_ATOMS: atom_id res chain seq x y z
N MET A 1 12.71 -31.04 -2.62
CA MET A 1 11.60 -30.09 -2.77
C MET A 1 11.42 -29.38 -1.44
N THR A 2 11.71 -28.07 -1.38
CA THR A 2 11.49 -27.27 -0.17
C THR A 2 9.98 -27.11 0.05
N ARG A 3 9.47 -27.65 1.16
CA ARG A 3 8.06 -27.46 1.59
C ARG A 3 7.93 -26.05 2.14
N LEU A 4 7.67 -25.07 1.28
CA LEU A 4 7.24 -23.76 1.72
C LEU A 4 5.86 -23.93 2.36
N LEU A 5 5.73 -23.53 3.63
CA LEU A 5 4.42 -23.44 4.27
C LEU A 5 3.57 -22.49 3.41
N PRO A 6 2.30 -22.80 3.12
CA PRO A 6 1.42 -21.86 2.46
C PRO A 6 1.48 -20.55 3.26
N ALA A 7 1.80 -19.44 2.58
CA ALA A 7 1.84 -18.15 3.24
C ALA A 7 0.53 -17.99 4.02
N PRO A 8 0.57 -17.64 5.32
CA PRO A 8 -0.63 -17.58 6.14
C PRO A 8 -1.64 -16.68 5.44
N ASP A 9 -2.87 -17.17 5.25
CA ASP A 9 -3.98 -16.49 4.55
C ASP A 9 -4.14 -15.02 5.00
N ALA A 10 -3.80 -14.74 6.26
CA ALA A 10 -3.75 -13.40 6.84
C ALA A 10 -2.86 -12.41 6.05
N ILE A 11 -1.72 -12.84 5.51
CA ILE A 11 -0.81 -12.02 4.68
C ILE A 11 -1.44 -11.73 3.31
N ILE A 12 -2.20 -12.68 2.75
CA ILE A 12 -2.91 -12.50 1.48
C ILE A 12 -4.12 -11.57 1.65
N GLN A 13 -4.76 -11.57 2.81
CA GLN A 13 -5.87 -10.66 3.12
C GLN A 13 -5.42 -9.22 3.42
N LEU A 14 -4.12 -9.00 3.68
CA LEU A 14 -3.54 -7.68 3.90
C LEU A 14 -3.33 -6.86 2.61
N VAL A 15 -3.32 -7.50 1.44
CA VAL A 15 -2.85 -6.87 0.18
C VAL A 15 -3.93 -6.30 -0.74
N LYS A 16 -5.22 -6.43 -0.40
CA LYS A 16 -6.31 -5.85 -1.20
C LYS A 16 -7.28 -5.00 -0.40
N CYS A 17 -7.49 -3.75 -0.82
CA CYS A 17 -8.63 -2.96 -0.39
C CYS A 17 -9.76 -3.03 -1.42
N GLY A 18 -11.01 -3.02 -0.94
CA GLY A 18 -12.21 -2.86 -1.78
C GLY A 18 -12.65 -1.40 -1.89
N CYS A 19 -11.71 -0.46 -1.82
CA CYS A 19 -12.00 0.96 -2.02
C CYS A 19 -12.26 1.21 -3.50
N THR A 20 -13.31 1.97 -3.82
CA THR A 20 -13.53 2.51 -5.16
C THR A 20 -12.57 3.67 -5.40
N LYS A 21 -12.59 4.68 -4.52
CA LYS A 21 -11.75 5.88 -4.70
C LYS A 21 -11.06 6.36 -3.43
N GLN A 22 -9.99 7.13 -3.62
CA GLN A 22 -9.29 7.92 -2.60
C GLN A 22 -8.87 7.10 -1.36
N CYS A 23 -7.85 6.26 -1.52
CA CYS A 23 -7.13 5.70 -0.39
C CYS A 23 -6.22 6.77 0.26
N ALA A 24 -6.79 7.82 0.82
CA ALA A 24 -6.05 8.85 1.57
C ALA A 24 -6.47 8.91 3.05
N SER A 25 -7.29 7.96 3.50
CA SER A 25 -7.86 7.94 4.84
C SER A 25 -7.81 6.54 5.44
N ASN A 26 -7.89 6.44 6.77
CA ASN A 26 -7.98 5.17 7.51
C ASN A 26 -9.21 4.29 7.17
N ARG A 27 -10.04 4.72 6.20
CA ARG A 27 -11.08 3.91 5.58
C ARG A 27 -10.51 2.82 4.67
N CYS A 28 -9.36 3.10 4.05
CA CYS A 28 -8.61 2.09 3.33
C CYS A 28 -7.83 1.23 4.31
N GLN A 29 -8.00 -0.09 4.23
CA GLN A 29 -7.26 -1.03 5.06
C GLN A 29 -5.77 -1.00 4.73
N CYS A 30 -5.38 -0.79 3.46
CA CYS A 30 -3.98 -0.63 3.08
C CYS A 30 -3.37 0.58 3.81
N CYS A 31 -3.96 1.78 3.71
CA CYS A 31 -3.51 2.96 4.46
C CYS A 31 -3.46 2.71 5.98
N ARG A 32 -4.51 2.10 6.53
CA ARG A 32 -4.60 1.85 7.98
C ARG A 32 -3.50 0.91 8.48
N ASN A 33 -3.07 -0.03 7.66
CA ASN A 33 -1.99 -0.96 7.97
C ASN A 33 -0.61 -0.43 7.52
N GLY A 34 -0.52 0.81 7.03
CA GLY A 34 0.73 1.38 6.52
C GLY A 34 1.26 0.67 5.27
N LEU A 35 0.38 0.01 4.53
CA LEU A 35 0.71 -0.68 3.29
C LEU A 35 0.24 0.15 2.10
N PRO A 36 1.04 0.31 1.05
CA PRO A 36 0.57 0.88 -0.21
C PRO A 36 -0.43 -0.06 -0.89
N CYS A 37 -1.36 0.52 -1.65
CA CYS A 37 -2.24 -0.20 -2.54
C CYS A 37 -1.40 -0.80 -3.67
N SER A 38 -1.64 -2.08 -3.93
CA SER A 38 -1.07 -2.81 -5.07
C SER A 38 -2.11 -2.91 -6.19
N ASP A 39 -1.70 -3.39 -7.36
CA ASP A 39 -2.58 -3.65 -8.51
C ASP A 39 -3.70 -4.67 -8.21
N LEU A 40 -3.71 -5.28 -7.03
CA LEU A 40 -4.78 -6.14 -6.53
C LEU A 40 -5.94 -5.35 -5.88
N CYS A 41 -5.77 -4.03 -5.70
CA CYS A 41 -6.75 -3.14 -5.10
C CYS A 41 -7.69 -2.59 -6.16
N SER A 42 -9.00 -2.62 -5.90
CA SER A 42 -10.01 -2.09 -6.83
C SER A 42 -9.88 -0.59 -7.10
N CYS A 43 -9.18 0.16 -6.26
CA CYS A 43 -8.92 1.58 -6.47
C CYS A 43 -7.90 1.84 -7.59
N CYS A 44 -7.11 0.85 -7.98
CA CYS A 44 -6.06 0.97 -9.00
C CYS A 44 -6.62 0.78 -10.43
N ASP A 45 -7.83 0.24 -10.57
CA ASP A 45 -8.49 0.00 -11.85
C ASP A 45 -9.25 1.25 -12.39
N GLU A 46 -9.44 2.29 -11.57
CA GLU A 46 -10.21 3.49 -11.96
C GLU A 46 -9.31 4.56 -12.63
N GLU A 47 -9.56 4.84 -13.92
CA GLU A 47 -8.78 5.80 -14.73
C GLU A 47 -9.14 7.28 -14.43
N ASP A 48 -10.40 7.54 -14.03
CA ASP A 48 -10.91 8.89 -13.76
C ASP A 48 -10.46 9.47 -12.41
N GLU A 49 -10.16 8.62 -11.41
CA GLU A 49 -9.79 9.04 -10.05
C GLU A 49 -8.72 8.08 -9.48
N PRO A 50 -7.42 8.35 -9.69
CA PRO A 50 -6.35 7.41 -9.34
C PRO A 50 -6.24 7.21 -7.82
N CYS A 51 -5.86 5.98 -7.44
CA CYS A 51 -5.64 5.62 -6.04
C CYS A 51 -4.49 6.46 -5.43
N GLN A 52 -4.75 7.12 -4.29
CA GLN A 52 -3.77 7.99 -3.63
C GLN A 52 -2.77 7.24 -2.73
N ASN A 53 -3.03 5.96 -2.42
CA ASN A 53 -2.16 5.13 -1.57
C ASN A 53 -1.20 4.26 -2.38
N VAL A 54 -0.88 4.64 -3.61
CA VAL A 54 0.10 3.88 -4.42
C VAL A 54 1.51 4.09 -3.86
N PHE A 55 2.41 3.14 -4.15
CA PHE A 55 3.84 3.35 -3.89
C PHE A 55 4.26 4.65 -4.59
N SER A 56 4.58 5.68 -3.81
CA SER A 56 5.24 6.87 -4.32
C SER A 56 6.66 6.79 -3.78
N ASP A 57 7.63 6.61 -4.67
CA ASP A 57 9.06 6.63 -4.36
C ASP A 57 9.54 8.04 -3.95
N VAL A 58 8.81 8.71 -3.05
CA VAL A 58 9.32 9.88 -2.34
C VAL A 58 10.36 9.35 -1.36
N VAL A 59 11.60 9.36 -1.82
CA VAL A 59 12.77 9.36 -0.95
C VAL A 59 12.50 10.39 0.16
N ASP A 60 12.48 9.91 1.40
CA ASP A 60 12.64 10.75 2.57
C ASP A 60 14.05 11.36 2.41
N ASP A 61 14.09 12.61 1.98
CA ASP A 61 15.31 13.43 1.90
C ASP A 61 15.72 13.75 3.34
N ASP A 62 16.21 12.74 4.05
CA ASP A 62 16.88 12.87 5.35
C ASP A 62 18.32 13.32 5.09
N GLU A 63 18.48 14.56 4.62
CA GLU A 63 19.80 15.17 4.41
C GLU A 63 19.81 16.58 5.02
N GLU A 64 20.00 16.69 6.34
CA GLU A 64 21.06 17.56 6.91
C GLU A 64 21.29 17.25 8.40
N CYS A 65 22.25 16.37 8.70
CA CYS A 65 22.99 16.44 9.97
C CYS A 65 23.90 17.67 9.90
N ASP A 66 23.40 18.82 10.33
CA ASP A 66 24.22 20.00 10.60
C ASP A 66 24.95 19.78 11.94
N ASP A 67 26.24 19.42 11.86
CA ASP A 67 27.18 19.37 12.98
C ASP A 67 27.83 20.76 13.10
N GLU A 68 27.35 21.59 14.03
CA GLU A 68 28.13 22.72 14.61
C GLU A 68 27.79 23.00 16.08
#